data_AF-A0A359BB50-F1
#
_entry.id   AF-A0A359BB50-F1
#
_cell.length_a   1.000
_cell.length_b   1.000
_cell.length_c   1.000
_cell.angle_alpha   90.00
_cell.angle_beta   90.00
_cell.angle_gamma   90.00
#
_symmetry.space_group_name_H-M   'P 1'
#
loop_
_entity.id
_entity.type
_entity.pdbx_description
1 polymer ?
#
loop_
_entity_poly.entity_id
_entity_poly.type
_entity_poly.pdbx_seq_one_letter_code
_entity_poly.pdbx_strand_id
1 'polypeptide(L)' 'MKKIEEALKGIIVRAVGPVIDVKFENRHLPEILTALQVPLSNDKSLTLEVMQHIGDDVVRSVAMGPTDGLKR' A
#
# COMPACT_ATOMS: atom_id res chain seq x y z
N MET A 1 -21.37 -5.71 -17.73
CA MET A 1 -20.21 -4.79 -17.74
C MET A 1 -19.82 -4.55 -16.29
N LYS A 2 -18.66 -5.05 -15.83
CA LYS A 2 -18.19 -4.80 -14.45
C LYS A 2 -17.84 -3.31 -14.36
N LYS A 3 -18.55 -2.58 -13.50
CA LYS A 3 -18.11 -1.26 -13.03
C LYS A 3 -16.72 -1.45 -12.44
N ILE A 4 -15.70 -0.84 -13.04
CA ILE A 4 -14.40 -0.75 -12.40
C ILE A 4 -14.62 0.26 -11.28
N GLU A 5 -14.77 -0.21 -10.04
CA GLU A 5 -14.68 0.67 -8.87
C GLU A 5 -13.31 1.35 -8.93
N GLU A 6 -13.28 2.67 -8.77
CA GLU A 6 -12.02 3.40 -8.66
C GLU A 6 -11.24 2.84 -7.48
N ALA A 7 -10.13 2.16 -7.75
CA ALA A 7 -9.28 1.62 -6.70
C ALA A 7 -8.72 2.76 -5.84
N LEU A 8 -8.77 2.58 -4.53
CA LEU A 8 -8.12 3.47 -3.57
C LEU A 8 -6.62 3.55 -3.85
N LYS A 9 -6.16 4.74 -4.24
CA LYS A 9 -4.74 5.02 -4.52
C LYS A 9 -4.09 5.63 -3.29
N GLY A 10 -2.91 5.14 -2.95
CA GLY A 10 -2.07 5.68 -1.89
C GLY A 10 -0.64 5.91 -2.36
N ILE A 11 0.13 6.66 -1.58
CA ILE A 11 1.52 7.00 -1.83
C ILE A 11 2.37 6.44 -0.70
N ILE A 12 3.48 5.76 -1.04
CA ILE A 12 4.44 5.27 -0.05
C ILE A 12 5.13 6.48 0.57
N VAL A 13 4.99 6.67 1.88
CA VAL A 13 5.65 7.77 2.60
C VAL A 13 6.87 7.32 3.39
N ARG A 14 6.94 6.01 3.70
CA ARG A 14 8.07 5.40 4.41
C ARG A 14 8.23 3.94 4.01
N ALA A 15 9.48 3.51 3.87
CA ALA A 15 9.85 2.11 3.68
C ALA A 15 11.05 1.78 4.58
N VAL A 16 10.86 0.89 5.57
CA VAL A 16 11.92 0.42 6.49
C VAL A 16 11.85 -1.10 6.58
N GLY A 17 12.80 -1.77 5.91
CA GLY A 17 12.77 -3.23 5.79
C GLY A 17 11.44 -3.69 5.15
N PRO A 18 10.71 -4.64 5.76
CA PRO A 18 9.42 -5.09 5.26
C PRO A 18 8.25 -4.16 5.65
N VAL A 19 8.48 -3.15 6.51
CA VAL A 19 7.42 -2.25 6.98
C VAL A 19 7.30 -1.06 6.05
N ILE A 20 6.12 -0.90 5.44
CA ILE A 20 5.82 0.15 4.48
C ILE A 20 4.63 0.97 5.01
N ASP A 21 4.81 2.27 5.18
CA ASP A 21 3.72 3.18 5.54
C ASP A 21 3.20 3.85 4.26
N VAL A 22 1.89 3.77 4.03
CA VAL A 22 1.20 4.27 2.83
C VAL A 22 0.17 5.32 3.23
N LYS A 23 0.27 6.51 2.65
CA LYS A 23 -0.70 7.60 2.84
C LYS A 23 -1.79 7.52 1.78
N PHE A 24 -3.03 7.64 2.21
CA PHE A 24 -4.20 7.74 1.35
C PHE A 24 -4.80 9.14 1.44
N GLU A 25 -5.51 9.55 0.39
CA GLU A 25 -6.23 10.83 0.39
C GLU A 25 -7.71 10.63 0.72
N ASN A 26 -8.40 11.74 1.01
CA ASN A 26 -9.87 11.78 1.21
C ASN A 26 -10.40 10.98 2.42
N ARG A 27 -9.54 10.71 3.43
CA ARG A 27 -9.89 10.00 4.68
C ARG A 27 -10.48 8.61 4.50
N HIS A 28 -10.39 8.04 3.31
CA HIS A 28 -10.79 6.66 3.05
C HIS A 28 -9.56 5.78 3.20
N LEU A 29 -9.45 5.12 4.35
CA LEU A 29 -8.38 4.18 4.63
C LEU A 29 -8.83 2.76 4.31
N PRO A 30 -7.98 1.95 3.66
CA PRO A 30 -8.23 0.52 3.52
C PRO A 30 -8.37 -0.14 4.90
N GLU A 31 -9.22 -1.15 5.02
CA GLU A 31 -9.39 -1.90 6.26
C GLU A 31 -8.12 -2.68 6.63
N ILE A 32 -7.97 -3.04 7.90
CA ILE A 32 -6.89 -3.95 8.33
C ILE A 32 -7.08 -5.30 7.62
N LEU A 33 -5.98 -5.96 7.27
CA LEU A 33 -5.88 -7.15 6.41
C LEU A 33 -6.22 -6.91 4.93
N THR A 34 -6.43 -5.65 4.51
CA THR A 34 -6.56 -5.34 3.07
C THR A 34 -5.22 -5.50 2.37
N ALA A 35 -5.23 -6.16 1.21
CA ALA A 35 -4.08 -6.22 0.32
C ALA A 35 -3.95 -4.95 -0.52
N LEU A 36 -2.76 -4.35 -0.51
CA LEU A 36 -2.38 -3.24 -1.38
C LEU A 36 -1.40 -3.75 -2.43
N GLN A 37 -1.57 -3.27 -3.67
CA GLN A 37 -0.74 -3.70 -4.78
C GLN A 37 0.18 -2.57 -5.23
N VAL A 38 1.49 -2.77 -5.08
CA VAL A 38 2.51 -1.84 -5.56
C VAL A 38 3.04 -2.34 -6.91
N PRO A 39 2.79 -1.61 -8.01
CA PRO A 39 3.36 -1.97 -9.31
C PRO A 39 4.88 -1.79 -9.28
N LEU A 40 5.61 -2.79 -9.80
CA LEU A 40 7.05 -2.79 -9.96
C LEU A 40 7.41 -2.86 -11.47
N SER A 41 8.71 -2.77 -11.79
CA SER A 41 9.19 -2.98 -13.15
C SER A 41 8.90 -4.39 -13.68
N ASN A 42 8.82 -4.52 -15.02
CA ASN A 42 8.65 -5.80 -15.73
C ASN A 42 7.35 -6.54 -15.36
N ASP A 43 6.23 -5.81 -15.27
CA ASP A 43 4.90 -6.35 -14.95
C ASP A 43 4.81 -7.12 -13.63
N LYS A 44 5.77 -6.90 -12.72
CA LYS A 44 5.73 -7.45 -11.36
C LYS A 44 4.90 -6.56 -10.45
N SER A 45 4.38 -7.14 -9.38
CA SER A 45 3.80 -6.37 -8.28
C SER A 45 4.30 -6.90 -6.94
N LEU A 46 4.37 -6.01 -5.97
CA LEU A 46 4.58 -6.34 -4.57
C LEU A 46 3.25 -6.18 -3.83
N THR A 47 2.84 -7.23 -3.12
CA THR A 47 1.71 -7.18 -2.20
C THR A 47 2.16 -6.63 -0.86
N LEU A 48 1.41 -5.66 -0.33
CA LEU A 48 1.48 -5.22 1.05
C LEU A 48 0.18 -5.60 1.76
N GLU A 49 0.26 -6.01 3.02
CA GLU A 49 -0.93 -6.25 3.86
C GLU A 49 -1.05 -5.15 4.90
N VAL A 50 -2.22 -4.49 4.97
CA VAL A 50 -2.49 -3.45 5.98
C VAL A 50 -2.58 -4.09 7.36
N MET A 51 -1.75 -3.61 8.30
CA MET A 51 -1.71 -4.14 9.67
C MET A 51 -2.34 -3.21 10.69
N GLN A 52 -2.27 -1.90 10.47
CA GLN A 52 -2.78 -0.90 11.40
C GLN A 52 -2.98 0.46 10.71
N HIS A 53 -3.94 1.24 11.19
CA HIS A 53 -4.02 2.67 10.90
C HIS A 53 -3.15 3.42 11.92
N ILE A 54 -2.28 4.32 11.47
CA ILE A 54 -1.32 5.03 12.35
C ILE A 54 -1.61 6.53 12.50
N GLY A 55 -2.71 7.02 11.93
CA GLY A 55 -3.08 8.44 11.90
C GLY A 55 -2.60 9.16 10.64
N ASP A 56 -2.94 10.44 10.49
CA ASP A 56 -2.56 11.31 9.35
C ASP A 56 -2.88 10.76 7.95
N ASP A 57 -3.99 10.02 7.86
CA ASP A 57 -4.41 9.27 6.68
C ASP A 57 -3.38 8.22 6.21
N VAL A 58 -2.57 7.69 7.14
CA VAL A 58 -1.53 6.69 6.89
C VAL A 58 -1.93 5.35 7.49
N VAL A 59 -1.70 4.30 6.70
CA VAL A 59 -1.72 2.91 7.17
C VAL A 59 -0.30 2.36 7.19
N ARG A 60 0.00 1.55 8.20
CA ARG A 60 1.20 0.73 8.22
C ARG A 60 0.88 -0.65 7.69
N SER A 61 1.70 -1.07 6.75
CA SER A 61 1.57 -2.36 6.06
C SER A 61 2.88 -3.15 6.12
N VAL A 62 2.78 -4.45 5.88
CA VAL A 62 3.92 -5.35 5.78
C VAL A 62 4.01 -5.90 4.37
N ALA A 63 5.18 -5.85 3.77
CA ALA A 63 5.46 -6.38 2.44
C ALA A 63 5.54 -7.92 2.47
N MET A 64 4.83 -8.57 1.55
CA MET A 64 4.83 -10.04 1.40
C MET A 64 5.97 -10.53 0.49
N GLY A 65 6.96 -9.67 0.23
CA GLY A 65 8.07 -9.95 -0.66
C GLY A 65 9.20 -8.91 -0.50
N PRO A 66 10.25 -9.00 -1.33
CA PRO A 66 11.39 -8.09 -1.26
C PRO A 66 10.98 -6.63 -1.45
N THR A 67 11.57 -5.74 -0.65
CA THR A 67 11.32 -4.28 -0.68
C THR A 67 12.50 -3.50 -1.26
N ASP A 68 13.57 -4.20 -1.67
CA ASP A 68 14.74 -3.60 -2.28
C ASP A 68 14.37 -2.80 -3.54
N GLY A 69 14.85 -1.56 -3.60
CA GLY A 69 14.60 -0.68 -4.74
C GLY A 69 13.21 -0.05 -4.80
N LEU A 70 12.37 -0.24 -3.77
CA LEU A 70 11.16 0.56 -3.63
C LEU A 70 11.50 2.05 -3.57
N LYS A 71 10.82 2.82 -4.40
CA LYS A 71 10.90 4.28 -4.42
C LYS A 71 9.60 4.84 -3.83
N ARG A 72 9.75 5.92 -3.08
CA ARG A 72 8.67 6.77 -2.62
C ARG A 72 8.40 7.85 -3.66
#